data_AF-A0A7W0WGQ5-F1
#
_entry.id   AF-A0A7W0WGQ5-F1
#
_cell.length_a   1.000
_cell.length_b   1.000
_cell.length_c   1.000
_cell.angle_alpha   90.00
_cell.angle_beta   90.00
_cell.angle_gamma   90.00
#
_symmetry.space_group_name_H-M   'P 1'
#
loop_
_entity.id
_entity.type
_entity.pdbx_description
1 polymer ?
#
loop_
_entity_poly.entity_id
_entity_poly.type
_entity_poly.pdbx_seq_one_letter_code
_entity_poly.pdbx_strand_id
1 'polypeptide(L)'
;VEALSGGLAGSAVMEAKKEKFFDHDFDPGFRVELHHKDLGIALAAGREYGVTLPVTAVVDQMLQDLQMKGRGDRDHSALLTLIEDSSGHEIGS
;
A
#
# COMPACT_ATOMS: atom_id res chain seq x y z
N VAL A 1 16.78 -0.04 -7.21
CA VAL A 1 15.55 0.28 -7.97
C VAL A 1 15.86 0.89 -9.35
N GLU A 2 17.05 1.45 -9.60
CA GLU A 2 17.42 2.03 -10.91
C GLU A 2 17.23 1.09 -12.12
N ALA A 3 17.41 -0.22 -11.96
CA ALA A 3 17.17 -1.17 -13.05
C ALA A 3 15.68 -1.29 -13.45
N LEU A 4 14.74 -0.95 -12.55
CA LEU A 4 13.30 -1.07 -12.76
C LEU A 4 12.65 0.24 -13.21
N SER A 5 13.27 1.39 -12.92
CA SER A 5 12.71 2.71 -13.21
C SER A 5 12.71 3.07 -14.70
N GLY A 6 13.65 2.55 -15.48
CA GLY A 6 13.73 2.76 -16.94
C GLY A 6 12.94 1.77 -17.80
N GLY A 7 12.30 0.76 -17.19
CA GLY A 7 11.59 -0.32 -17.88
C GLY A 7 10.07 -0.27 -17.68
N LEU A 8 9.37 -1.32 -18.14
CA LEU A 8 7.91 -1.45 -18.02
C LEU A 8 7.40 -1.55 -16.56
N ALA A 9 8.31 -1.71 -15.59
CA ALA A 9 8.00 -1.73 -14.17
C ALA A 9 8.00 -0.34 -13.52
N GLY A 10 8.42 0.70 -14.24
CA GLY A 10 8.44 2.07 -13.75
C GLY A 10 7.02 2.61 -13.51
N SER A 11 6.81 3.28 -12.39
CA SER A 11 5.57 4.03 -12.12
C SER A 11 5.86 5.28 -11.31
N ALA A 12 4.98 6.29 -11.43
CA ALA A 12 5.07 7.50 -10.63
C ALA A 12 4.97 7.20 -9.12
N VAL A 13 4.21 6.17 -8.73
CA VAL A 13 4.12 5.71 -7.34
C VAL A 13 5.45 5.15 -6.85
N MET A 14 6.10 4.29 -7.65
CA MET A 14 7.42 3.74 -7.32
C MET A 14 8.45 4.86 -7.13
N GLU A 15 8.46 5.84 -8.03
CA GLU A 15 9.39 6.97 -7.94
C GLU A 15 9.14 7.84 -6.70
N ALA A 16 7.86 8.08 -6.36
CA ALA A 16 7.49 8.89 -5.20
C ALA A 16 7.70 8.17 -3.85
N LYS A 17 7.69 6.84 -3.81
CA LYS A 17 7.73 6.07 -2.56
C LYS A 17 9.04 5.32 -2.32
N LYS A 18 9.94 5.21 -3.31
CA LYS A 18 11.18 4.44 -3.19
C LYS A 18 12.04 4.84 -1.99
N GLU A 19 12.20 6.14 -1.71
CA GLU A 19 13.02 6.63 -0.60
C GLU A 19 12.40 6.25 0.74
N LYS A 20 11.08 6.43 0.89
CA LYS A 20 10.32 5.99 2.06
C LYS A 20 10.46 4.50 2.36
N PHE A 21 10.57 3.66 1.34
CA PHE A 21 10.80 2.22 1.53
C PHE A 21 12.18 1.92 2.08
N PHE A 22 13.24 2.54 1.58
CA PHE A 22 14.61 2.29 2.04
C PHE A 22 14.89 2.93 3.41
N ASP A 23 14.37 4.13 3.63
CA ASP A 23 14.58 4.88 4.87
C ASP A 23 13.60 4.47 5.99
N HIS A 24 12.65 3.58 5.69
CA HIS A 24 11.56 3.19 6.59
C HIS A 24 10.78 4.40 7.15
N ASP A 25 10.69 5.47 6.36
CA ASP A 25 9.92 6.66 6.68
C ASP A 25 8.48 6.51 6.19
N PHE A 26 7.60 6.17 7.14
CA PHE A 26 6.16 6.07 6.90
C PHE A 26 5.38 7.28 7.44
N ASP A 27 6.03 8.43 7.60
CA ASP A 27 5.34 9.67 7.94
C ASP A 27 4.28 10.00 6.87
N PRO A 28 3.08 10.44 7.30
CA PRO A 28 1.90 10.43 6.44
C PRO A 28 1.98 11.47 5.31
N GLY A 29 2.06 10.98 4.07
CA GLY A 29 1.65 11.74 2.88
C GLY A 29 0.18 11.47 2.54
N PHE A 30 -0.21 10.18 2.57
CA PHE A 30 -1.60 9.74 2.48
C PHE A 30 -1.85 8.57 3.43
N ARG A 31 -2.68 8.81 4.45
CA ARG A 31 -2.87 7.87 5.58
C ARG A 31 -3.52 6.56 5.13
N VAL A 32 -3.07 5.44 5.70
CA VAL A 32 -3.67 4.11 5.53
C VAL A 32 -5.18 4.14 5.76
N GLU A 33 -5.64 4.81 6.81
CA GLU A 33 -7.08 4.94 7.13
C GLU A 33 -7.88 5.63 6.03
N LEU A 34 -7.31 6.64 5.37
CA LEU A 34 -7.96 7.32 4.26
C LEU A 34 -8.00 6.42 3.03
N HIS A 35 -6.91 5.72 2.75
CA HIS A 35 -6.86 4.80 1.62
C HIS A 35 -7.84 3.63 1.80
N HIS A 36 -7.95 3.06 3.01
CA HIS A 36 -8.92 2.01 3.33
C HIS A 36 -10.36 2.50 3.10
N LYS A 37 -10.69 3.71 3.57
CA LYS A 37 -11.99 4.34 3.31
C LYS A 37 -12.28 4.44 1.80
N ASP A 38 -11.33 4.90 1.02
CA ASP A 38 -11.52 5.09 -0.43
C ASP A 38 -11.68 3.75 -1.17
N LEU A 39 -10.94 2.70 -0.79
CA LEU A 39 -11.13 1.36 -1.35
C LEU A 39 -12.49 0.76 -0.95
N GLY A 40 -12.96 1.02 0.27
CA GLY A 40 -14.33 0.67 0.68
C GLY A 40 -15.41 1.28 -0.22
N ILE A 41 -15.25 2.54 -0.61
CA ILE A 41 -16.13 3.23 -1.58
C ILE A 41 -16.04 2.57 -2.96
N ALA A 42 -14.83 2.31 -3.46
CA ALA A 42 -14.63 1.67 -4.76
C ALA A 42 -15.25 0.25 -4.81
N LEU A 43 -15.09 -0.54 -3.75
CA LEU A 43 -15.68 -1.88 -3.62
C LEU A 43 -17.20 -1.82 -3.56
N ALA A 44 -17.77 -0.81 -2.89
CA ALA A 44 -19.22 -0.60 -2.86
C ALA A 44 -19.76 -0.28 -4.26
N ALA A 45 -19.12 0.63 -4.99
CA ALA A 45 -19.48 0.93 -6.38
C ALA A 45 -19.34 -0.30 -7.28
N GLY A 46 -18.26 -1.08 -7.15
CA GLY A 46 -18.10 -2.33 -7.89
C GLY A 46 -19.28 -3.28 -7.72
N ARG A 47 -19.78 -3.45 -6.48
CA ARG A 47 -20.98 -4.26 -6.20
C ARG A 47 -22.24 -3.68 -6.85
N GLU A 48 -22.43 -2.37 -6.79
CA GLU A 48 -23.59 -1.68 -7.37
C GLU A 48 -23.67 -1.87 -8.89
N TYR A 49 -22.53 -1.78 -9.59
CA TYR A 49 -22.46 -1.88 -11.06
C TYR A 49 -22.16 -3.29 -11.58
N GLY A 50 -22.07 -4.30 -10.71
CA GLY A 50 -21.74 -5.67 -11.10
C GLY A 50 -20.31 -5.85 -11.63
N VAL A 51 -19.38 -4.99 -11.21
CA VAL A 51 -17.96 -5.01 -11.59
C VAL A 51 -17.14 -5.68 -10.49
N THR A 52 -16.38 -6.71 -10.85
CA THR A 52 -15.48 -7.40 -9.91
C THR A 52 -14.15 -6.66 -9.78
N LEU A 53 -13.72 -6.43 -8.53
CA LEU A 53 -12.49 -5.69 -8.21
C LEU A 53 -11.56 -6.54 -7.31
N PRO A 54 -11.05 -7.68 -7.80
CA PRO A 54 -10.37 -8.67 -6.96
C PRO A 54 -9.08 -8.10 -6.32
N VAL A 55 -8.28 -7.35 -7.08
CA VAL A 55 -7.04 -6.76 -6.56
C VAL A 55 -7.35 -5.67 -5.52
N THR A 56 -8.38 -4.86 -5.75
CA THR A 56 -8.84 -3.87 -4.77
C THR A 56 -9.25 -4.52 -3.46
N ALA A 57 -9.97 -5.65 -3.51
CA ALA A 57 -10.39 -6.36 -2.31
C ALA A 57 -9.20 -6.92 -1.51
N VAL A 58 -8.16 -7.42 -2.20
CA VAL A 58 -6.93 -7.89 -1.55
C VAL A 58 -6.21 -6.72 -0.87
N VAL A 59 -6.02 -5.60 -1.58
CA VAL A 59 -5.32 -4.43 -1.02
C VAL A 59 -6.12 -3.81 0.13
N ASP A 60 -7.44 -3.76 0.05
CA ASP A 60 -8.32 -3.29 1.13
C ASP A 60 -8.11 -4.10 2.43
N GLN A 61 -8.01 -5.42 2.31
CA GLN A 61 -7.70 -6.29 3.46
C GLN A 61 -6.31 -6.06 4.03
N MET A 62 -5.31 -5.79 3.19
CA MET A 62 -3.97 -5.43 3.67
C MET A 62 -3.99 -4.08 4.42
N LEU A 63 -4.73 -3.08 3.93
CA LEU A 63 -4.87 -1.79 4.62
C LEU A 63 -5.61 -1.97 5.97
N GLN A 64 -6.61 -2.84 6.02
CA GLN A 64 -7.29 -3.19 7.25
C GLN A 64 -6.34 -3.85 8.27
N ASP A 65 -5.47 -4.77 7.85
CA ASP A 65 -4.46 -5.40 8.73
C ASP A 65 -3.50 -4.34 9.32
N LEU A 66 -3.03 -3.39 8.50
CA LEU A 66 -2.23 -2.26 9.00
C LEU A 66 -2.96 -1.45 10.07
N GLN A 67 -4.25 -1.15 9.89
CA GLN A 67 -5.03 -0.46 10.91
C GLN A 67 -5.12 -1.26 12.21
N MET A 68 -5.38 -2.58 12.12
CA MET A 68 -5.45 -3.48 13.29
C MET A 68 -4.11 -3.58 14.03
N LYS A 69 -2.99 -3.45 13.30
CA LYS A 69 -1.64 -3.34 13.86
C LYS A 69 -1.30 -1.95 14.42
N GLY A 70 -2.26 -1.02 14.47
CA GLY A 70 -2.07 0.34 14.99
C GLY A 70 -1.28 1.26 14.04
N ARG A 71 -1.17 0.91 12.76
CA ARG A 71 -0.43 1.65 11.72
C ARG A 71 -1.36 2.46 10.80
N GLY A 72 -2.58 2.78 11.25
CA GLY A 72 -3.61 3.44 10.43
C GLY A 72 -3.31 4.91 10.10
N ASP A 73 -2.50 5.57 10.91
CA ASP A 73 -2.08 6.96 10.76
C ASP A 73 -0.84 7.14 9.88
N ARG A 74 -0.14 6.05 9.54
CA ARG A 74 1.03 6.04 8.66
C ARG A 74 0.66 6.25 7.20
N ASP A 75 1.63 6.64 6.39
CA ASP A 75 1.49 6.64 4.93
C ASP A 75 1.13 5.25 4.40
N HIS A 76 0.32 5.17 3.34
CA HIS A 76 -0.04 3.90 2.72
C HIS A 76 1.15 3.10 2.15
N SER A 77 2.34 3.70 2.03
CA SER A 77 3.59 2.96 1.76
C SER A 77 3.95 1.96 2.86
N ALA A 78 3.36 2.10 4.07
CA ALA A 78 3.51 1.15 5.16
C ALA A 78 3.02 -0.27 4.82
N LEU A 79 2.36 -0.49 3.69
CA LEU A 79 2.10 -1.83 3.13
C LEU A 79 3.37 -2.68 3.02
N LEU A 80 4.53 -2.07 2.80
CA LEU A 80 5.82 -2.76 2.82
C LEU A 80 6.01 -3.55 4.12
N THR A 81 5.69 -2.94 5.27
CA THR A 81 5.89 -3.55 6.58
C THR A 81 5.07 -4.83 6.80
N LEU A 82 3.96 -5.04 6.07
CA LEU A 82 3.24 -6.31 6.12
C LEU A 82 4.02 -7.43 5.43
N ILE A 83 4.65 -7.11 4.31
CA ILE A 83 5.47 -8.06 3.56
C ILE A 83 6.70 -8.43 4.39
N GLU A 84 7.34 -7.44 5.01
CA GLU A 84 8.50 -7.62 5.88
C GLU A 84 8.16 -8.45 7.12
N ASP A 85 7.08 -8.09 7.82
CA ASP A 85 6.55 -8.86 8.97
C ASP A 85 6.34 -10.34 8.59
N SER A 86 5.76 -10.61 7.40
CA SER A 86 5.45 -11.97 6.94
C SER A 86 6.67 -12.76 6.48
N SER A 87 7.68 -12.05 5.98
CA SER A 87 8.92 -12.64 5.44
C SER A 87 10.00 -12.80 6.52
N GLY A 88 9.83 -12.14 7.68
CA GLY A 88 10.87 -12.05 8.70
C GLY A 88 12.14 -11.36 8.19
N HIS A 89 12.00 -10.44 7.23
CA HIS A 89 13.11 -9.75 6.58
C HIS A 89 12.72 -8.32 6.25
N GLU A 90 13.57 -7.38 6.66
CA GLU A 90 13.44 -5.94 6.40
C GLU A 90 14.28 -5.55 5.18
N ILE A 91 13.74 -4.75 4.27
CA ILE A 91 14.45 -4.42 3.04
C ILE A 91 15.56 -3.40 3.33
N GLY A 92 16.81 -3.79 3.09
CA GLY A 92 17.97 -2.90 3.29
C GLY A 92 18.67 -3.07 4.63
N SER A 93 18.16 -3.96 5.50
CA SER A 93 18.86 -4.45 6.70
C SER A 93 19.95 -5.48 6.37
#